data_AF-A0A0R1JVD8-F1
#
_entry.id   AF-A0A0R1JVD8-F1
#
_cell.length_a   1.000
_cell.length_b   1.000
_cell.length_c   1.000
_cell.angle_alpha   90.00
_cell.angle_beta   90.00
_cell.angle_gamma   90.00
#
_symmetry.space_group_name_H-M   'P 1'
#
loop_
_entity.id
_entity.type
_entity.pdbx_description
1 polymer ?
#
loop_
_entity_poly.entity_id
_entity_poly.type
_entity_poly.pdbx_seq_one_letter_code
_entity_poly.pdbx_strand_id
1 'polypeptide(L)' 'MIIINSAQKQSEIIDLLTSYDQGDTRFTFGDRAGMRLRFTTNQPDEHAAGQTARELIKAAPWGKTIYFTITTGGPA' A
#
# COMPACT_ATOMS: atom_id res chain seq x y z
N MET A 1 0.49 -7.24 7.51
CA MET A 1 -0.63 -6.62 6.78
C MET A 1 -0.45 -5.12 6.74
N ILE A 2 -0.75 -4.52 5.59
CA ILE A 2 -0.65 -3.08 5.35
C ILE A 2 -2.04 -2.55 5.04
N ILE A 3 -2.40 -1.44 5.67
CA ILE A 3 -3.64 -0.73 5.41
C ILE A 3 -3.29 0.62 4.83
N ILE A 4 -3.83 0.93 3.66
CA ILE A 4 -3.64 2.22 3.00
C ILE A 4 -4.97 2.95 3.04
N ASN A 5 -5.02 4.07 3.74
CA ASN A 5 -6.17 4.96 3.74
C ASN A 5 -6.00 5.98 2.64
N SER A 6 -6.87 5.96 1.63
CA SER A 6 -6.95 7.05 0.66
C SER A 6 -8.38 7.25 0.15
N ALA A 7 -8.82 8.50 0.16
CA ALA A 7 -10.11 8.89 -0.40
C ALA A 7 -10.08 9.00 -1.93
N GLN A 8 -8.89 9.08 -2.53
CA GLN A 8 -8.70 9.30 -3.96
C GLN A 8 -7.78 8.23 -4.53
N LYS A 9 -7.86 8.01 -5.86
CA LYS A 9 -6.94 7.13 -6.59
C LYS A 9 -6.80 5.70 -6.02
N GLN A 10 -7.82 5.20 -5.34
CA GLN A 10 -7.81 3.87 -4.74
C GLN A 10 -7.50 2.78 -5.77
N SER A 11 -8.13 2.83 -6.95
CA SER A 11 -7.88 1.87 -8.02
C SER A 11 -6.44 1.92 -8.53
N GLU A 12 -5.84 3.11 -8.65
CA GLU A 12 -4.44 3.25 -9.08
C GLU A 12 -3.48 2.76 -7.99
N ILE A 13 -3.79 2.96 -6.71
CA ILE A 13 -3.00 2.40 -5.60
C ILE A 13 -3.05 0.87 -5.63
N ILE A 14 -4.22 0.29 -5.85
CA ILE A 14 -4.38 -1.17 -5.96
C ILE A 14 -3.52 -1.67 -7.11
N ASP A 15 -3.71 -1.11 -8.31
CA ASP A 15 -2.98 -1.52 -9.50
C ASP A 15 -1.47 -1.38 -9.34
N LEU A 16 -0.99 -0.24 -8.81
CA LEU A 16 0.43 0.02 -8.57
C LEU A 16 1.07 -1.02 -7.65
N LEU A 17 0.40 -1.37 -6.55
CA LEU A 17 0.93 -2.33 -5.58
C LEU A 17 0.80 -3.77 -6.07
N THR A 18 -0.30 -4.13 -6.73
CA THR A 18 -0.47 -5.48 -7.28
C THR A 18 0.41 -5.74 -8.50
N SER A 19 0.78 -4.68 -9.24
CA SER A 19 1.73 -4.73 -10.36
C SER A 19 3.19 -4.62 -9.90
N TYR A 20 3.44 -4.36 -8.62
CA TYR A 20 4.79 -4.33 -8.09
C TYR A 20 5.33 -5.76 -7.93
N ASP A 21 6.25 -6.11 -8.83
CA ASP A 21 6.93 -7.42 -8.89
C ASP A 21 8.46 -7.26 -8.86
N GLN A 22 8.97 -6.14 -8.31
CA GLN A 22 10.41 -5.96 -8.16
C GLN A 22 10.91 -6.54 -6.82
N GLY A 23 11.68 -7.62 -6.91
CA GLY A 23 12.35 -8.26 -5.78
C GLY A 23 11.56 -9.42 -5.19
N ASP A 24 11.77 -9.71 -3.90
CA ASP A 24 11.05 -10.77 -3.17
C ASP A 24 9.71 -10.27 -2.59
N THR A 25 9.39 -8.98 -2.72
CA THR A 25 8.20 -8.38 -2.09
C THR A 25 7.02 -8.37 -3.03
N ARG A 26 5.96 -9.09 -2.66
CA ARG A 26 4.69 -9.13 -3.38
C ARG A 26 3.58 -8.55 -2.52
N PHE A 27 2.83 -7.60 -3.06
CA PHE A 27 1.61 -7.09 -2.43
C PHE A 27 0.40 -7.74 -3.07
N THR A 28 -0.48 -8.28 -2.23
CA THR A 28 -1.75 -8.86 -2.66
C THR A 28 -2.87 -8.00 -2.10
N PHE A 29 -3.75 -7.52 -2.97
CA PHE A 29 -4.94 -6.81 -2.54
C PHE A 29 -5.90 -7.79 -1.87
N GLY A 30 -6.31 -7.48 -0.64
CA GLY A 30 -7.26 -8.28 0.12
C GLY A 30 -8.68 -7.76 -0.06
N ASP A 31 -8.95 -6.58 0.50
CA ASP A 31 -10.30 -6.01 0.52
C ASP A 31 -10.28 -4.49 0.68
N ARG A 32 -11.40 -3.83 0.35
CA ARG A 32 -11.60 -2.39 0.58
C ARG A 32 -12.84 -2.11 1.44
N ALA A 33 -12.68 -1.23 2.42
CA ALA A 33 -13.75 -0.73 3.27
C ALA A 33 -13.76 0.81 3.25
N GLY A 34 -14.58 1.40 2.38
CA GLY A 34 -14.66 2.85 2.19
C GLY A 34 -13.35 3.40 1.62
N MET A 35 -12.58 4.12 2.45
CA MET A 35 -11.25 4.63 2.09
C MET A 35 -10.08 3.73 2.52
N ARG A 36 -10.36 2.65 3.26
CA ARG A 36 -9.35 1.68 3.71
C ARG A 36 -9.13 0.61 2.66
N LEU A 37 -7.91 0.49 2.18
CA LEU A 37 -7.45 -0.58 1.31
C LEU A 37 -6.56 -1.51 2.12
N ARG A 38 -6.89 -2.81 2.16
CA ARG A 38 -6.13 -3.83 2.89
C ARG A 38 -5.28 -4.61 1.92
N PHE A 39 -3.99 -4.68 2.20
CA PHE A 39 -3.01 -5.44 1.44
C PHE A 39 -2.29 -6.44 2.34
N THR A 40 -2.14 -7.65 1.86
CA THR A 40 -1.23 -8.65 2.42
C THR A 40 0.09 -8.59 1.68
N THR A 41 1.18 -8.90 2.39
CA THR A 41 2.53 -8.95 1.82
C THR A 41 3.20 -10.23 2.29
N ASN A 42 4.10 -10.77 1.48
CA ASN A 42 4.95 -11.89 1.85
C ASN A 42 6.21 -11.45 2.63
N GLN A 43 6.45 -10.15 2.78
CA GLN A 43 7.57 -9.67 3.57
C GLN A 43 7.38 -9.96 5.06
N PRO A 44 8.43 -10.43 5.76
CA PRO A 44 8.38 -10.67 7.19
C PRO A 44 8.33 -9.36 7.99
N ASP A 45 8.89 -8.27 7.45
CA ASP A 45 8.87 -6.95 8.07
C ASP A 45 7.72 -6.11 7.49
N GLU A 46 6.64 -6.01 8.27
CA GLU A 46 5.46 -5.24 7.89
C GLU A 46 5.75 -3.74 7.76
N HIS A 47 6.69 -3.22 8.55
CA HIS A 47 7.06 -1.80 8.55
C HIS A 47 7.86 -1.46 7.29
N ALA A 48 8.82 -2.31 6.94
CA ALA A 48 9.57 -2.20 5.68
C ALA A 48 8.62 -2.24 4.48
N ALA A 49 7.69 -3.20 4.45
CA ALA A 49 6.74 -3.34 3.37
C ALA A 49 5.78 -2.11 3.26
N GLY A 50 5.36 -1.53 4.39
CA GLY A 50 4.59 -0.28 4.39
C GLY A 50 5.40 0.92 3.90
N GLN A 51 6.70 0.98 4.22
CA GLN A 51 7.59 2.00 3.71
C GLN A 51 7.77 1.87 2.19
N THR A 52 7.99 0.66 1.67
CA THR A 52 8.03 0.38 0.23
C THR A 52 6.74 0.83 -0.46
N ALA A 53 5.58 0.45 0.07
CA ALA A 53 4.29 0.88 -0.48
C ALA A 53 4.16 2.42 -0.48
N ARG A 54 4.65 3.09 0.57
CA ARG A 54 4.66 4.56 0.66
C ARG A 54 5.51 5.19 -0.44
N GLU A 55 6.71 4.66 -0.64
CA GLU A 55 7.66 5.16 -1.63
C GLU A 55 7.13 4.96 -3.03
N LEU A 56 6.56 3.78 -3.33
CA LEU A 56 5.91 3.49 -4.61
C LEU A 56 4.80 4.50 -4.91
N ILE A 57 3.88 4.72 -3.97
CA ILE A 57 2.82 5.70 -4.15
C ILE A 57 3.42 7.09 -4.38
N LYS A 58 4.36 7.55 -3.53
CA LYS A 58 5.01 8.87 -3.71
C LYS A 58 5.82 9.00 -5.00
N ALA A 59 6.33 7.91 -5.54
CA ALA A 59 7.05 7.90 -6.81
C ALA A 59 6.10 8.04 -8.01
N ALA A 60 4.84 7.59 -7.87
CA ALA A 60 3.82 7.79 -8.88
C ALA A 60 3.52 9.29 -9.09
N PRO A 61 3.24 9.73 -10.32
CA PRO A 61 3.02 11.14 -10.64
C PRO A 61 1.85 11.75 -9.85
N TRP A 62 0.82 10.96 -9.54
CA TRP A 62 -0.33 11.38 -8.77
C TRP A 62 -0.14 11.26 -7.24
N GLY A 63 0.78 10.41 -6.77
CA GLY A 63 0.86 10.09 -5.34
C GLY A 63 1.40 11.22 -4.47
N LYS A 64 2.14 12.18 -5.06
CA LYS A 64 2.55 13.42 -4.37
C LYS A 64 1.40 14.42 -4.22
N THR A 65 0.31 14.25 -4.98
CA THR A 65 -0.82 15.20 -5.03
C THR A 65 -2.02 14.76 -4.20
N ILE A 66 -2.04 13.51 -3.76
CA ILE A 66 -3.12 12.97 -2.92
C ILE A 66 -2.68 12.85 -1.47
N TYR A 67 -3.64 12.95 -0.56
CA TYR A 67 -3.42 12.57 0.82
C TYR A 67 -3.69 11.08 1.00
N PHE A 68 -2.76 10.39 1.64
CA PHE A 68 -2.92 8.99 2.03
C PHE A 68 -2.13 8.71 3.31
N THR A 69 -2.60 7.74 4.08
CA THR A 69 -1.87 7.22 5.24
C THR A 69 -1.66 5.73 5.09
N ILE A 70 -0.56 5.24 5.65
CA ILE A 70 -0.23 3.82 5.68
C ILE A 70 -0.12 3.41 7.14
N THR A 71 -0.84 2.36 7.49
CA THR A 71 -0.81 1.74 8.79
C THR A 71 -0.34 0.30 8.61
N THR A 72 0.81 0.00 9.17
CA THR A 72 1.37 -1.35 9.27
C THR A 72 1.06 -1.86 10.67
N GLY A 73 0.55 -3.08 10.80
CA GLY A 73 0.24 -3.64 12.12
C GLY A 73 1.50 -3.83 12.95
N GLY A 74 1.66 -3.04 14.01
CA GLY A 74 2.36 -3.44 15.23
C GLY A 74 1.29 -3.66 16.32
N PRO A 75 1.58 -4.44 17.39
CA PRO A 75 0.58 -4.79 18.39
C PRO A 75 -0.02 -3.52 19.02
N ALA A 76 -1.34 -3.57 19.22
CA ALA A 76 -2.02 -2.63 20.11
C ALA A 76 -1.42 -2.70 21.53
#